data_AF-A0AAE9L0R2-F1
#
_entry.id   AF-A0AAE9L0R2-F1
#
_cell.length_a   1.000
_cell.length_b   1.000
_cell.length_c   1.000
_cell.angle_alpha   90.00
_cell.angle_beta   90.00
_cell.angle_gamma   90.00
#
_symmetry.space_group_name_H-M   'P 1'
#
loop_
_entity.id
_entity.type
_entity.pdbx_description
1 polymer ?
#
loop_
_entity_poly.entity_id
_entity_poly.type
_entity_poly.pdbx_seq_one_letter_code
_entity_poly.pdbx_strand_id
1 'polypeptide(L)'
;MPNDKQRQIQQRIGQAIAKYRRQSGYTQEQIAEMLDIGNEAVSRTERGLIAPTAVRLIELAEILGCSAADLLDEAAPPPDPYARKIHALISRVPPQDREWLFQWLETLVKRLES
;
A
#
# COMPACT_ATOMS: atom_id res chain seq x y z
N MET A 1 -10.42 8.09 19.84
CA MET A 1 -9.07 8.27 19.27
C MET A 1 -9.09 7.72 17.85
N PRO A 2 -8.46 8.37 16.84
CA PRO A 2 -8.25 7.70 15.55
C PRO A 2 -7.52 6.38 15.81
N ASN A 3 -8.00 5.29 15.23
CA ASN A 3 -7.40 3.97 15.37
C ASN A 3 -5.94 4.03 14.87
N ASP A 4 -4.96 3.64 15.68
CA ASP A 4 -3.53 3.78 15.34
C ASP A 4 -3.18 3.10 14.00
N LYS A 5 -3.88 2.01 13.68
CA LYS A 5 -3.80 1.33 12.39
C LYS A 5 -4.19 2.24 11.22
N GLN A 6 -5.25 3.05 11.39
CA GLN A 6 -5.71 3.97 10.35
C GLN A 6 -4.71 5.11 10.13
N ARG A 7 -4.08 5.62 11.20
CA ARG A 7 -3.00 6.61 11.08
C ARG A 7 -1.78 6.05 10.34
N GLN A 8 -1.38 4.81 10.64
CA GLN A 8 -0.28 4.16 9.91
C GLN A 8 -0.61 3.99 8.42
N ILE A 9 -1.83 3.58 8.08
CA ILE A 9 -2.25 3.45 6.67
C ILE A 9 -2.18 4.81 5.97
N GLN A 10 -2.74 5.87 6.59
CA GLN A 10 -2.71 7.22 6.03
C GLN A 10 -1.29 7.73 5.80
N GLN A 11 -0.40 7.50 6.76
CA GLN A 11 1.01 7.89 6.65
C GLN A 11 1.72 7.18 5.50
N ARG A 12 1.44 5.90 5.28
CA ARG A 12 2.06 5.10 4.22
C ARG A 12 1.53 5.49 2.84
N ILE A 13 0.23 5.77 2.72
CA ILE A 13 -0.36 6.35 1.50
C ILE A 13 0.27 7.72 1.19
N GLY A 14 0.37 8.60 2.20
CA GLY A 14 0.99 9.91 2.04
C GLY A 14 2.46 9.81 1.58
N GLN A 15 3.23 8.89 2.17
CA GLN A 15 4.61 8.62 1.78
C GLN A 15 4.72 8.07 0.35
N ALA A 16 3.81 7.18 -0.07
CA ALA A 16 3.75 6.68 -1.43
C ALA A 16 3.49 7.81 -2.44
N ILE A 17 2.49 8.67 -2.19
CA ILE A 17 2.21 9.84 -3.02
C ILE A 17 3.43 10.76 -3.12
N ALA A 18 4.07 11.07 -1.99
CA ALA A 18 5.27 11.90 -1.96
C ALA A 18 6.45 11.28 -2.74
N LYS A 19 6.58 9.95 -2.71
CA LYS A 19 7.60 9.21 -3.46
C LYS A 19 7.36 9.34 -4.96
N TYR A 20 6.17 9.01 -5.44
CA TYR A 20 5.81 9.12 -6.85
C TYR A 20 5.92 10.57 -7.35
N ARG A 21 5.43 11.56 -6.57
CA ARG A 21 5.61 12.98 -6.90
C ARG A 21 7.06 13.36 -7.16
N ARG A 22 7.98 12.96 -6.28
CA ARG A 22 9.42 13.25 -6.44
C ARG A 22 10.00 12.53 -7.66
N GLN A 23 9.55 11.31 -7.95
CA GLN A 23 9.98 10.55 -9.12
C GLN A 23 9.51 11.20 -10.43
N SER A 24 8.31 11.77 -10.44
CA SER A 24 7.74 12.51 -11.57
C SER A 24 8.27 13.95 -11.67
N GLY A 25 9.14 14.39 -10.75
CA GLY A 25 9.80 15.69 -10.81
C GLY A 25 8.95 16.89 -10.38
N TYR A 26 7.78 16.66 -9.78
CA TYR A 26 6.86 17.74 -9.39
C TYR A 26 7.14 18.26 -7.97
N THR A 27 6.90 19.55 -7.73
CA THR A 27 6.82 20.13 -6.38
C THR A 27 5.42 19.95 -5.78
N GLN A 28 5.27 20.20 -4.47
CA GLN A 28 3.95 20.17 -3.84
C GLN A 28 3.03 21.28 -4.38
N GLU A 29 3.60 22.44 -4.69
CA GLU A 29 2.89 23.58 -5.31
C GLU A 29 2.33 23.18 -6.68
N GLN A 30 3.13 22.52 -7.50
CA GLN A 30 2.70 22.09 -8.84
C GLN A 30 1.56 21.06 -8.78
N ILE A 31 1.65 20.08 -7.87
CA ILE A 31 0.54 19.13 -7.67
C ILE A 31 -0.71 19.84 -7.15
N ALA A 32 -0.55 20.80 -6.24
CA ALA A 32 -1.67 21.55 -5.69
C ALA A 32 -2.39 22.36 -6.77
N GLU A 33 -1.63 23.01 -7.66
CA GLU A 33 -2.15 23.74 -8.82
C GLU A 33 -2.88 22.80 -9.79
N MET A 34 -2.30 21.64 -10.13
CA MET A 34 -2.94 20.66 -11.03
C MET A 34 -4.22 20.04 -10.46
N LEU A 35 -4.36 19.97 -9.13
CA LEU A 35 -5.54 19.44 -8.45
C LEU A 35 -6.58 20.51 -8.07
N ASP A 36 -6.28 21.79 -8.32
CA ASP A 36 -7.05 22.95 -7.86
C ASP A 36 -7.32 22.92 -6.35
N ILE A 37 -6.24 22.72 -5.57
CA ILE A 37 -6.28 22.71 -4.10
C ILE A 37 -5.15 23.55 -3.51
N GLY A 38 -5.24 23.87 -2.21
CA GLY A 38 -4.15 24.55 -1.51
C GLY A 38 -2.92 23.64 -1.33
N ASN A 39 -1.72 24.22 -1.41
CA ASN A 39 -0.45 23.53 -1.13
C ASN A 39 -0.47 22.79 0.23
N GLU A 40 -1.08 23.41 1.25
CA GLU A 40 -1.23 22.80 2.57
C GLU A 40 -1.97 21.47 2.52
N ALA A 41 -2.96 21.32 1.62
CA ALA A 41 -3.69 20.06 1.45
C ALA A 41 -2.77 18.94 0.93
N VAL A 42 -1.91 19.23 -0.04
CA VAL A 42 -0.90 18.28 -0.54
C VAL A 42 0.09 17.93 0.57
N SER A 43 0.63 18.94 1.26
CA SER A 43 1.56 18.75 2.39
C SER A 43 0.97 17.90 3.52
N ARG A 44 -0.31 18.12 3.87
CA ARG A 44 -1.01 17.33 4.90
C ARG A 44 -1.28 15.91 4.43
N THR A 45 -1.62 15.73 3.15
CA THR A 45 -1.84 14.42 2.54
C THR A 45 -0.56 13.60 2.56
N GLU A 46 0.56 14.17 2.10
CA GLU A 46 1.86 13.49 2.07
C GLU A 46 2.40 13.13 3.46
N ARG A 47 2.04 13.91 4.48
CA ARG A 47 2.35 13.60 5.89
C ARG A 47 1.37 12.62 6.55
N GLY A 48 0.32 12.21 5.85
CA GLY A 48 -0.73 11.33 6.39
C GLY A 48 -1.63 11.99 7.44
N LEU A 49 -1.70 13.33 7.47
CA LEU A 49 -2.60 14.07 8.37
C LEU A 49 -4.04 14.08 7.87
N ILE A 50 -4.22 13.94 6.56
CA ILE A 50 -5.52 13.75 5.90
C ILE A 50 -5.40 12.61 4.90
N ALA A 51 -6.46 11.81 4.77
CA ALA A 51 -6.52 10.77 3.75
C ALA A 51 -7.08 11.37 2.44
N PRO A 52 -6.49 11.06 1.28
CA PRO A 52 -7.13 11.37 0.01
C PRO A 52 -8.41 10.52 -0.14
N THR A 53 -9.42 11.07 -0.81
CA THR A 53 -10.58 10.29 -1.26
C THR A 53 -10.15 9.35 -2.38
N ALA A 54 -10.98 8.33 -2.68
CA ALA A 54 -10.72 7.46 -3.84
C ALA A 54 -10.60 8.26 -5.15
N VAL A 55 -11.43 9.30 -5.33
CA VAL A 55 -11.38 10.20 -6.49
C VAL A 55 -10.03 10.92 -6.55
N ARG A 56 -9.60 11.54 -5.44
CA ARG A 56 -8.32 12.27 -5.37
C ARG A 56 -7.12 11.36 -5.58
N LEU A 57 -7.21 10.11 -5.16
CA LEU A 57 -6.16 9.12 -5.38
C LEU A 57 -6.00 8.78 -6.87
N ILE A 58 -7.12 8.68 -7.61
CA ILE A 58 -7.11 8.45 -9.06
C ILE A 58 -6.54 9.66 -9.80
N GLU A 59 -6.99 10.88 -9.47
CA GLU A 59 -6.45 12.11 -10.08
C GLU A 59 -4.95 12.27 -9.83
N LEU A 60 -4.49 11.99 -8.59
CA LEU A 60 -3.07 11.96 -8.26
C LEU A 60 -2.33 10.93 -9.11
N ALA A 61 -2.87 9.71 -9.25
CA ALA A 61 -2.24 8.67 -10.04
C ALA A 61 -2.06 9.10 -11.51
N GLU A 62 -3.07 9.71 -12.11
CA GLU A 62 -3.03 10.26 -13.47
C GLU A 62 -1.95 11.33 -13.63
N ILE A 63 -1.91 12.33 -12.73
CA ILE A 63 -0.88 13.38 -12.74
C ILE A 63 0.53 12.80 -12.57
N LEU A 64 0.66 11.79 -11.71
CA LEU A 64 1.95 11.19 -11.37
C LEU A 64 2.42 10.15 -12.40
N GLY A 65 1.58 9.77 -13.36
CA GLY A 65 1.91 8.78 -14.40
C GLY A 65 1.96 7.35 -13.87
N CYS A 66 1.12 7.01 -12.89
CA CYS A 66 0.99 5.66 -12.33
C CYS A 66 -0.48 5.27 -12.18
N SER A 67 -0.77 4.05 -11.74
CA SER A 67 -2.13 3.65 -11.36
C SER A 67 -2.39 3.90 -9.87
N ALA A 68 -3.66 4.04 -9.49
CA ALA A 68 -4.03 4.10 -8.07
C ALA A 68 -3.63 2.82 -7.31
N ALA A 69 -3.56 1.67 -8.00
CA ALA A 69 -3.07 0.42 -7.42
C ALA A 69 -1.60 0.52 -7.05
N ASP A 70 -0.76 1.14 -7.89
CA ASP A 70 0.67 1.32 -7.60
C ASP A 70 0.91 2.14 -6.32
N LEU A 71 0.11 3.20 -6.12
CA LEU A 71 0.16 4.01 -4.89
C LEU A 71 -0.26 3.20 -3.66
N LEU A 72 -1.26 2.32 -3.79
CA LEU A 72 -1.75 1.48 -2.70
C LEU A 72 -0.81 0.33 -2.39
N ASP A 73 -0.21 -0.29 -3.40
CA ASP A 73 0.75 -1.38 -3.24
C ASP A 73 2.05 -0.89 -2.58
N GLU A 74 2.53 0.31 -2.95
CA GLU A 74 3.64 0.96 -2.25
C GLU A 74 3.27 1.24 -0.79
N ALA A 75 2.01 1.59 -0.53
CA ALA A 75 1.48 1.81 0.81
C ALA A 75 1.02 0.51 1.51
N ALA A 76 1.13 -0.67 0.89
CA ALA A 76 0.76 -1.96 1.50
C ALA A 76 1.91 -2.46 2.37
N PRO A 77 1.66 -2.99 3.59
CA PRO A 77 2.75 -3.43 4.47
C PRO A 77 3.65 -4.37 3.68
N PRO A 78 4.99 -4.31 3.85
CA PRO A 78 5.81 -5.37 3.28
C PRO A 78 5.20 -6.69 3.77
N PRO A 79 4.95 -7.64 2.85
CA PRO A 79 4.40 -8.92 3.26
C PRO A 79 5.30 -9.50 4.34
N ASP A 80 4.71 -10.25 5.26
CA ASP A 80 5.44 -10.97 6.30
C ASP A 80 6.74 -11.56 5.70
N PRO A 81 7.90 -11.42 6.36
CA PRO A 81 9.17 -11.87 5.78
C PRO A 81 9.16 -13.36 5.40
N TYR A 82 8.28 -14.16 6.02
CA TYR A 82 8.01 -15.54 5.65
C TYR A 82 6.96 -15.67 4.55
N ALA A 83 6.03 -14.75 4.32
CA ALA A 83 5.09 -14.83 3.20
C ALA A 83 5.81 -14.94 1.84
N ARG A 84 6.89 -14.19 1.61
CA ARG A 84 7.72 -14.36 0.40
C ARG A 84 8.43 -15.71 0.34
N LYS A 85 8.96 -16.19 1.47
CA LYS A 85 9.62 -17.50 1.56
C LYS A 85 8.64 -18.64 1.33
N ILE A 86 7.46 -18.56 1.93
CA ILE A 86 6.36 -19.52 1.78
C ILE A 86 5.90 -19.55 0.32
N HIS A 87 5.69 -18.38 -0.31
CA HIS A 87 5.35 -18.33 -1.73
C HIS A 87 6.41 -19.02 -2.62
N ALA A 88 7.70 -18.76 -2.36
CA ALA A 88 8.78 -19.41 -3.08
C ALA A 88 8.82 -20.94 -2.85
N LEU A 89 8.52 -21.41 -1.64
CA LEU A 89 8.41 -22.83 -1.33
C LEU A 89 7.21 -23.47 -2.03
N ILE A 90 6.02 -22.87 -1.94
CA ILE A 90 4.78 -23.36 -2.57
C ILE A 90 4.92 -23.41 -4.10
N SER A 91 5.63 -22.45 -4.70
CA SER A 91 5.87 -22.42 -6.15
C SER A 91 6.63 -23.65 -6.65
N ARG A 92 7.40 -24.32 -5.79
CA ARG A 92 8.13 -25.55 -6.10
C ARG A 92 7.28 -26.82 -5.93
N VAL A 93 6.11 -26.70 -5.31
CA VAL A 93 5.22 -27.83 -5.04
C VAL A 93 4.31 -28.05 -6.26
N PRO A 94 4.21 -29.28 -6.79
CA PRO A 94 3.30 -29.62 -7.87
C PRO A 94 1.86 -29.23 -7.52
N PRO A 95 1.06 -28.69 -8.47
CA PRO A 95 -0.29 -28.20 -8.18
C PRO A 95 -1.20 -29.21 -7.47
N GLN A 96 -1.08 -30.49 -7.82
CA GLN A 96 -1.83 -31.60 -7.22
C GLN A 96 -1.54 -31.81 -5.72
N ASP A 97 -0.36 -31.42 -5.25
CA ASP A 97 0.08 -31.62 -3.85
C ASP A 97 -0.13 -30.37 -2.98
N ARG A 98 -0.48 -29.22 -3.60
CA ARG A 98 -0.65 -27.94 -2.89
C ARG A 98 -1.84 -27.97 -1.93
N GLU A 99 -2.93 -28.64 -2.31
CA GLU A 99 -4.13 -28.77 -1.48
C GLU A 99 -3.81 -29.56 -0.20
N TRP A 100 -3.11 -30.70 -0.33
CA TRP A 100 -2.67 -31.48 0.83
C TRP A 100 -1.74 -30.69 1.75
N LEU A 101 -0.76 -29.98 1.17
CA LEU A 101 0.15 -29.12 1.93
C LEU A 101 -0.61 -28.03 2.70
N PHE A 102 -1.61 -27.41 2.07
CA PHE A 102 -2.44 -26.39 2.70
C PHE A 102 -3.20 -26.94 3.92
N GLN A 103 -3.88 -28.08 3.76
CA GLN A 103 -4.62 -28.72 4.85
C GLN A 103 -3.72 -29.09 6.04
N TRP A 104 -2.50 -29.54 5.75
CA TRP A 104 -1.51 -29.85 6.78
C TRP A 104 -1.04 -28.59 7.52
N LEU A 105 -0.73 -27.51 6.79
CA LEU A 105 -0.37 -26.22 7.38
C LEU A 105 -1.50 -25.67 8.26
N GLU A 106 -2.74 -25.74 7.79
CA GLU A 106 -3.91 -25.28 8.54
C GLU A 106 -4.08 -26.07 9.85
N THR A 107 -3.87 -27.39 9.80
CA THR A 107 -3.92 -28.27 10.98
C THR A 107 -2.85 -27.90 12.00
N LEU A 108 -1.62 -27.63 11.55
CA LEU A 108 -0.53 -27.20 12.43
C LEU A 108 -0.79 -25.85 13.08
N VAL A 109 -1.29 -24.87 12.33
CA VAL A 109 -1.62 -23.54 12.88
C VAL A 109 -2.67 -23.66 13.97
N LYS A 110 -3.76 -24.40 13.72
CA LYS A 110 -4.82 -24.65 14.73
C LYS A 110 -4.26 -25.24 16.02
N ARG A 111 -3.28 -26.14 15.92
CA ARG A 111 -2.61 -26.76 17.08
C ARG A 111 -1.69 -25.79 17.84
N LEU A 112 -1.09 -24.81 17.18
CA LEU A 112 -0.18 -23.85 17.82
C LEU A 112 -0.91 -22.67 18.46
N GLU A 113 -2.14 -22.39 18.03
CA GLU A 113 -3.02 -21.37 18.61
C GLU A 113 -3.79 -21.85 19.86
N SER A 114 -3.69 -23.14 20.20
CA SER A 114 -4.31 -23.76 21.39
C SER A 114 -3.34 -23.93 22.55
#